data_AF-A0A2T5KAD9-F1
#
_entry.id   AF-A0A2T5KAD9-F1
#
_cell.length_a   1.000
_cell.length_b   1.000
_cell.length_c   1.000
_cell.angle_alpha   90.00
_cell.angle_beta   90.00
_cell.angle_gamma   90.00
#
_symmetry.space_group_name_H-M   'P 1'
#
loop_
_entity.id
_entity.type
_entity.pdbx_description
1 polymer ?
#
loop_
_entity_poly.entity_id
_entity_poly.type
_entity_poly.pdbx_seq_one_letter_code
_entity_poly.pdbx_strand_id
1 'polypeptide(L)'
;MSIQTSSPGRRFSWRAAAVFTIALSSALMLVSGLVLVAAPSGRIARDIAWRLWGLDRSGWEVLHLAGSVLFVAVVLWHLLLHASMVKNLVWNAAGHSVSHRRELLVAVALVGLVATLAVLDLPPASWLGALMGYMRREFW
;
A
#
# COMPACT_ATOMS: atom_id res chain seq x y z
N MET A 1 4.48 16.61 53.68
CA MET A 1 4.75 17.40 52.47
C MET A 1 4.82 16.43 51.29
N SER A 2 3.68 16.15 50.63
CA SER A 2 3.58 15.17 49.55
C SER A 2 3.89 15.83 48.21
N ILE A 3 5.00 15.44 47.58
CA ILE A 3 5.38 15.91 46.25
C ILE A 3 4.47 15.22 45.24
N GLN A 4 3.50 15.94 44.69
CA GLN A 4 2.76 15.48 43.51
C GLN A 4 3.69 15.56 42.30
N THR A 5 4.22 14.42 41.87
CA THR A 5 4.87 14.30 40.56
C THR A 5 3.77 14.28 39.49
N SER A 6 3.51 15.42 38.88
CA SER A 6 2.68 15.50 37.67
C SER A 6 3.35 14.65 36.57
N SER A 7 2.68 13.55 36.20
CA SER A 7 3.15 12.69 35.11
C SER A 7 3.22 13.53 33.84
N PRO A 8 4.39 13.70 33.18
CA PRO A 8 4.48 14.50 31.98
C PRO A 8 3.58 13.86 30.91
N GLY A 9 2.66 14.65 30.36
CA GLY A 9 1.78 14.20 29.28
C GLY A 9 2.61 13.64 28.11
N ARG A 10 2.23 12.47 27.59
CA ARG A 10 2.93 11.82 26.48
C ARG A 10 3.00 12.78 25.29
N ARG A 11 4.21 13.18 24.90
CA ARG A 11 4.44 14.04 23.73
C ARG A 11 4.12 13.25 22.46
N PHE A 12 3.47 13.90 21.50
CA PHE A 12 3.16 13.30 20.20
C PHE A 12 4.45 12.90 19.47
N SER A 13 4.52 11.66 18.99
CA SER A 13 5.67 11.14 18.25
C SER A 13 5.36 11.09 16.77
N TRP A 14 6.00 11.97 15.99
CA TRP A 14 5.89 11.99 14.52
C TRP A 14 6.34 10.68 13.87
N ARG A 15 7.28 9.97 14.49
CA ARG A 15 7.72 8.64 14.03
C ARG A 15 6.64 7.58 14.23
N ALA A 16 6.00 7.57 15.39
CA ALA A 16 4.88 6.68 15.65
C ALA A 16 3.71 6.98 14.71
N ALA A 17 3.40 8.28 14.51
CA ALA A 17 2.38 8.71 13.56
C ALA A 17 2.67 8.20 12.14
N ALA A 18 3.90 8.32 11.63
CA ALA A 18 4.25 7.82 10.30
C ALA A 18 4.06 6.30 10.17
N VAL A 19 4.42 5.52 11.20
CA VAL A 19 4.22 4.06 11.21
C VAL A 19 2.74 3.66 11.24
N PHE A 20 1.93 4.33 12.06
CA PHE A 20 0.49 4.05 12.08
C PHE A 20 -0.18 4.48 10.78
N THR A 21 0.17 5.65 10.24
CA THR A 21 -0.42 6.16 9.00
C THR A 21 -0.05 5.29 7.81
N ILE A 22 1.20 4.78 7.71
CA ILE A 22 1.57 3.88 6.62
C ILE A 22 0.84 2.53 6.73
N ALA A 23 0.67 1.99 7.93
CA ALA A 23 -0.07 0.74 8.15
C ALA A 23 -1.55 0.90 7.78
N LEU A 24 -2.19 1.97 8.24
CA LEU A 24 -3.61 2.24 7.95
C LEU A 24 -3.84 2.56 6.46
N SER A 25 -2.96 3.34 5.83
CA SER A 25 -3.08 3.61 4.39
C SER A 25 -2.80 2.37 3.54
N SER A 26 -1.89 1.48 3.95
CA SER A 26 -1.71 0.16 3.31
C SER A 26 -2.98 -0.68 3.39
N ALA A 27 -3.62 -0.73 4.57
CA ALA A 27 -4.87 -1.45 4.75
C ALA A 27 -6.01 -0.87 3.89
N LEU A 28 -6.14 0.46 3.85
CA LEU A 28 -7.08 1.15 2.96
C LEU A 28 -6.85 0.75 1.51
N MET A 29 -5.59 0.64 1.08
CA MET A 29 -5.25 0.30 -0.30
C MET A 29 -5.59 -1.13 -0.67
N LEU A 30 -5.30 -2.08 0.23
CA LEU A 30 -5.68 -3.48 0.06
C LEU A 30 -7.20 -3.64 -0.01
N VAL A 31 -7.93 -3.04 0.93
CA VAL A 31 -9.40 -3.15 0.99
C VAL A 31 -10.02 -2.54 -0.26
N SER A 32 -9.64 -1.31 -0.62
CA SER A 32 -10.20 -0.65 -1.81
C SER A 32 -9.85 -1.39 -3.11
N GLY A 33 -8.63 -1.95 -3.23
CA GLY A 33 -8.26 -2.78 -4.37
C GLY A 33 -9.10 -4.06 -4.48
N LEU A 34 -9.34 -4.76 -3.37
CA LEU A 34 -10.20 -5.94 -3.34
C LEU A 34 -11.65 -5.61 -3.70
N VAL A 35 -12.17 -4.49 -3.19
CA VAL A 35 -13.53 -4.04 -3.55
C VAL A 35 -13.63 -3.78 -5.06
N LEU A 36 -12.61 -3.17 -5.68
CA LEU A 36 -12.61 -2.91 -7.12
C LEU A 36 -12.51 -4.18 -7.97
N VAL A 37 -11.86 -5.24 -7.47
CA VAL A 37 -11.86 -6.57 -8.09
C VAL A 37 -13.25 -7.21 -8.03
N ALA A 38 -13.97 -7.03 -6.92
CA ALA A 38 -15.31 -7.57 -6.75
C ALA A 38 -16.40 -6.75 -7.47
N ALA A 39 -16.19 -5.44 -7.63
CA ALA A 39 -17.18 -4.54 -8.19
C ALA A 39 -17.51 -4.86 -9.67
N PRO A 40 -18.80 -4.83 -10.07
CA PRO A 40 -19.22 -5.04 -11.46
C PRO A 40 -18.66 -3.98 -12.39
N SER A 41 -18.57 -4.27 -13.69
CA SER A 41 -18.18 -3.27 -14.68
C SER A 41 -19.02 -1.98 -14.58
N GLY A 42 -18.45 -0.82 -14.88
CA GLY A 42 -19.09 0.49 -14.64
C GLY A 42 -20.43 0.73 -15.33
N ARG A 43 -20.80 -0.04 -16.36
CA ARG A 43 -22.15 -0.03 -16.93
C ARG A 43 -23.11 -0.85 -16.07
N ILE A 44 -22.80 -2.13 -15.84
CA ILE A 44 -23.62 -3.04 -15.01
C ILE A 44 -23.81 -2.45 -13.62
N ALA A 45 -22.75 -1.89 -13.02
CA ALA A 45 -22.81 -1.26 -11.70
C ALA A 45 -23.84 -0.13 -11.63
N ARG A 46 -24.02 0.65 -12.70
CA ARG A 46 -25.05 1.71 -12.77
C ARG A 46 -26.43 1.12 -12.97
N ASP A 47 -26.55 0.13 -13.84
CA ASP A 47 -27.83 -0.50 -14.18
C ASP A 47 -28.46 -1.21 -12.96
N ILE A 48 -27.63 -1.85 -12.11
CA ILE A 48 -28.09 -2.52 -10.89
C ILE A 48 -28.01 -1.65 -9.62
N ALA A 49 -27.66 -0.37 -9.77
CA ALA A 49 -27.39 0.55 -8.65
C ALA A 49 -26.47 -0.07 -7.58
N TRP A 50 -25.39 -0.74 -8.03
CA TRP A 50 -24.45 -1.43 -7.14
C TRP A 50 -23.84 -0.45 -6.14
N ARG A 51 -23.89 -0.83 -4.86
CA ARG A 51 -23.31 -0.06 -3.76
C ARG A 51 -22.71 -0.99 -2.73
N LEU A 52 -21.55 -0.60 -2.21
CA LEU A 52 -20.93 -1.21 -1.04
C LEU A 52 -20.60 -0.10 -0.04
N TRP A 53 -21.09 -0.25 1.20
CA TRP A 53 -20.98 0.75 2.27
C TRP A 53 -21.41 2.17 1.83
N GLY A 54 -22.45 2.25 1.00
CA GLY A 54 -23.02 3.52 0.53
C GLY A 54 -22.28 4.16 -0.64
N LEU A 55 -21.13 3.64 -1.05
CA LEU A 55 -20.37 4.07 -2.23
C LEU A 55 -20.68 3.17 -3.42
N ASP A 56 -20.89 3.78 -4.58
CA ASP A 56 -20.90 3.07 -5.86
C ASP A 56 -19.46 2.79 -6.32
N ARG A 57 -19.33 2.08 -7.45
CA ARG A 57 -18.01 1.71 -7.97
C ARG A 57 -17.12 2.93 -8.23
N SER A 58 -17.66 4.01 -8.80
CA SER A 58 -16.89 5.23 -9.07
C SER A 58 -16.41 5.88 -7.77
N GLY A 59 -17.24 5.91 -6.72
CA GLY A 59 -16.82 6.34 -5.39
C GLY A 59 -15.66 5.52 -4.83
N TRP A 60 -15.68 4.20 -5.02
CA TRP A 60 -14.56 3.32 -4.65
C TRP A 60 -13.30 3.55 -5.49
N GLU A 61 -13.43 3.81 -6.79
CA GLU A 61 -12.31 4.17 -7.68
C GLU A 61 -11.65 5.48 -7.23
N VAL A 62 -12.44 6.50 -6.90
CA VAL A 62 -11.95 7.78 -6.36
C VAL A 62 -11.29 7.60 -4.99
N LEU A 63 -11.90 6.82 -4.09
CA LEU A 63 -11.33 6.53 -2.77
C LEU A 63 -9.98 5.81 -2.90
N HIS A 64 -9.88 4.82 -3.78
CA HIS A 64 -8.63 4.12 -4.04
C HIS A 64 -7.57 5.09 -4.59
N LEU A 65 -7.90 5.89 -5.61
CA LEU A 65 -6.95 6.84 -6.19
C LEU A 65 -6.45 7.88 -5.18
N ALA A 66 -7.35 8.47 -4.39
CA ALA A 66 -6.97 9.42 -3.34
C ALA A 66 -6.12 8.73 -2.25
N GLY A 67 -6.49 7.50 -1.88
CA GLY A 67 -5.72 6.65 -0.98
C GLY A 67 -4.31 6.37 -1.50
N SER A 68 -4.13 6.14 -2.81
CA SER A 68 -2.82 5.91 -3.44
C SER A 68 -1.91 7.14 -3.34
N VAL A 69 -2.47 8.33 -3.58
CA VAL A 69 -1.73 9.59 -3.43
C VAL A 69 -1.29 9.78 -1.98
N LEU A 70 -2.19 9.56 -1.01
CA LEU A 70 -1.86 9.62 0.41
C LEU A 70 -0.79 8.58 0.79
N PHE A 71 -0.94 7.34 0.33
CA PHE A 71 -0.02 6.25 0.62
C PHE A 71 1.41 6.59 0.14
N VAL A 72 1.55 7.07 -1.10
CA VAL A 72 2.85 7.50 -1.63
C VAL A 72 3.43 8.66 -0.81
N ALA A 73 2.63 9.67 -0.48
CA ALA A 73 3.09 10.80 0.33
C ALA A 73 3.57 10.34 1.72
N VAL A 74 2.87 9.40 2.34
CA VAL A 74 3.21 8.84 3.66
C VAL A 74 4.43 7.93 3.59
N VAL A 75 4.62 7.15 2.52
CA VAL A 75 5.85 6.36 2.28
C VAL A 75 7.05 7.29 2.20
N LEU A 76 6.95 8.39 1.44
CA LEU A 76 8.02 9.39 1.35
C LEU A 76 8.29 10.04 2.71
N TRP A 77 7.25 10.47 3.42
CA TRP A 77 7.37 11.00 4.79
C TRP A 77 8.09 9.99 5.69
N HIS A 78 7.66 8.73 5.68
CA HIS A 78 8.21 7.66 6.51
C HIS A 78 9.71 7.46 6.20
N LEU A 79 10.09 7.40 4.93
CA LEU A 79 11.48 7.28 4.51
C LEU A 79 12.33 8.48 4.97
N LEU A 80 11.80 9.70 4.91
CA LEU A 80 12.50 10.90 5.37
C LEU A 80 12.75 10.88 6.89
N LEU A 81 11.75 10.49 7.69
CA LEU A 81 11.92 10.36 9.15
C LEU A 81 12.88 9.23 9.55
N HIS A 82 13.04 8.23 8.70
CA HIS A 82 13.94 7.09 8.90
C HIS A 82 15.19 7.16 8.00
N ALA A 83 15.49 8.33 7.43
CA ALA A 83 16.55 8.49 6.44
C ALA A 83 17.94 8.12 6.95
N SER A 84 18.21 8.29 8.25
CA SER A 84 19.48 7.85 8.86
C SER A 84 19.68 6.33 8.78
N MET A 85 18.60 5.56 8.98
CA MET A 85 18.62 4.11 8.85
C MET A 85 18.76 3.70 7.38
N VAL A 86 17.95 4.29 6.50
CA VAL A 86 18.00 4.02 5.06
C VAL A 86 19.39 4.33 4.50
N LYS A 87 19.98 5.47 4.88
CA LYS A 87 21.33 5.86 4.46
C LYS A 87 22.38 4.85 4.91
N ASN A 88 22.33 4.34 6.14
CA ASN A 88 23.28 3.33 6.61
C ASN A 88 23.10 1.98 5.85
N LEU A 89 21.86 1.60 5.58
CA LEU A 89 21.55 0.35 4.88
C LEU A 89 22.01 0.37 3.42
N VAL A 90 21.85 1.52 2.76
CA VAL A 90 22.17 1.71 1.33
C VAL A 90 23.59 2.19 1.11
N TRP A 91 24.18 2.96 2.03
CA TRP A 91 25.48 3.59 1.86
C TRP A 91 26.45 3.21 2.99
N ASN A 92 27.48 2.43 2.65
CA ASN A 92 28.58 2.18 3.57
C ASN A 92 29.63 3.28 3.45
N ALA A 93 29.62 4.20 4.41
CA ALA A 93 30.60 5.28 4.47
C ALA A 93 32.05 4.79 4.63
N ALA A 94 32.27 3.61 5.23
CA ALA A 94 33.61 3.05 5.42
C ALA A 94 34.19 2.40 4.14
N GLY A 95 33.34 2.07 3.15
CA GLY A 95 33.74 1.38 1.93
C GLY A 95 33.40 2.11 0.63
N HIS A 96 32.95 3.37 0.69
CA HIS A 96 32.50 4.18 -0.46
C HIS A 96 31.65 3.41 -1.49
N SER A 97 30.79 2.51 -1.01
CA SER A 97 30.02 1.62 -1.88
C SER A 97 28.63 1.38 -1.32
N VAL A 98 27.70 1.04 -2.22
CA VAL A 98 26.36 0.61 -1.83
C VAL A 98 26.47 -0.62 -0.95
N SER A 99 26.06 -0.53 0.31
CA SER A 99 25.95 -1.68 1.20
C SER A 99 24.77 -2.56 0.75
N HIS A 100 24.88 -3.87 0.97
CA HIS A 100 23.80 -4.84 0.69
C HIS A 100 23.32 -4.90 -0.79
N ARG A 101 24.21 -4.68 -1.77
CA ARG A 101 23.87 -4.80 -3.23
C ARG A 101 23.14 -6.10 -3.59
N ARG A 102 23.48 -7.22 -2.94
CA ARG A 102 22.80 -8.51 -3.17
C ARG A 102 21.33 -8.46 -2.75
N GLU A 103 21.03 -7.86 -1.60
CA GLU A 103 19.65 -7.71 -1.11
C GLU A 103 18.86 -6.74 -2.00
N LEU A 104 19.48 -5.64 -2.43
CA LEU A 104 18.85 -4.74 -3.40
C LEU A 104 18.56 -5.44 -4.73
N LEU A 105 19.51 -6.24 -5.25
CA LEU A 105 19.31 -7.04 -6.46
C LEU A 105 18.18 -8.06 -6.29
N VAL A 106 18.11 -8.74 -5.14
CA VAL A 106 17.01 -9.66 -4.83
C VAL A 106 15.68 -8.91 -4.77
N ALA A 107 15.61 -7.75 -4.12
CA ALA A 107 14.40 -6.94 -4.04
C ALA A 107 13.93 -6.49 -5.44
N VAL A 108 14.85 -5.97 -6.26
CA VAL A 108 14.56 -5.57 -7.65
C VAL A 108 14.15 -6.77 -8.50
N ALA A 109 14.83 -7.92 -8.35
CA ALA A 109 14.49 -9.14 -9.07
C ALA A 109 13.10 -9.66 -8.68
N LEU A 110 12.73 -9.64 -7.40
CA LEU A 110 11.40 -10.05 -6.93
C LEU A 110 10.30 -9.12 -7.46
N VAL A 111 10.49 -7.80 -7.39
CA VAL A 111 9.52 -6.83 -7.93
C VAL A 111 9.42 -6.98 -9.46
N GLY A 112 10.56 -7.08 -10.15
CA GLY A 112 10.61 -7.31 -11.59
C GLY A 112 9.97 -8.64 -12.00
N LEU A 113 10.14 -9.69 -11.21
CA LEU A 113 9.51 -10.99 -11.43
C LEU A 113 7.98 -10.87 -11.32
N VAL A 114 7.46 -10.24 -10.26
CA VAL A 114 6.01 -10.04 -10.13
C VAL A 114 5.46 -9.20 -11.29
N ALA A 115 6.16 -8.13 -11.67
CA ALA A 115 5.75 -7.28 -12.78
C ALA A 115 5.77 -8.02 -14.12
N THR A 116 6.82 -8.82 -14.40
CA THR A 116 6.92 -9.61 -15.63
C THR A 116 5.88 -10.72 -15.68
N LEU A 117 5.65 -11.44 -14.58
CA LEU A 117 4.57 -12.43 -14.51
C LEU A 117 3.20 -11.80 -14.78
N ALA A 118 2.93 -10.60 -14.24
CA ALA A 118 1.68 -9.90 -14.47
C ALA A 118 1.52 -9.40 -15.91
N VAL A 119 2.57 -8.83 -16.51
CA VAL A 119 2.53 -8.30 -17.89
C VAL A 119 2.44 -9.43 -18.93
N LEU A 120 3.09 -10.57 -18.66
CA LEU A 120 3.10 -11.73 -19.56
C LEU A 120 1.94 -12.70 -19.30
N ASP A 121 1.02 -12.39 -18.38
CA ASP A 121 -0.12 -13.22 -17.98
C ASP A 121 0.31 -14.66 -17.57
N LEU A 122 1.40 -14.76 -16.82
CA LEU A 122 1.96 -16.01 -16.33
C LEU A 122 1.51 -16.31 -14.87
N PRO A 123 1.39 -17.59 -14.48
CA PRO A 123 1.05 -17.95 -13.11
C PRO A 123 2.19 -17.60 -12.13
N PRO A 124 1.88 -17.24 -10.87
CA PRO A 124 0.55 -17.15 -10.27
C PRO A 124 -0.18 -15.81 -10.52
N ALA A 125 0.45 -14.84 -11.20
CA ALA A 125 -0.16 -13.53 -11.43
C ALA A 125 -1.45 -13.63 -12.27
N SER A 126 -1.46 -14.51 -13.28
CA SER A 126 -2.65 -14.78 -14.10
C SER A 126 -3.84 -15.37 -13.34
N TRP A 127 -3.63 -15.97 -12.16
CA TRP A 127 -4.73 -16.43 -11.30
C TRP A 127 -5.62 -15.27 -10.83
N LEU A 128 -5.04 -14.08 -10.64
CA LEU A 128 -5.81 -12.87 -10.32
C LEU A 128 -6.69 -12.45 -11.50
N GLY A 129 -6.15 -12.52 -12.73
CA GLY A 129 -6.93 -12.28 -13.95
C GLY A 129 -8.07 -13.29 -14.11
N ALA A 130 -7.78 -14.57 -13.87
CA ALA A 130 -8.78 -15.64 -13.88
C ALA A 130 -9.88 -15.43 -12.82
N LEU A 131 -9.51 -15.02 -11.60
CA LEU A 131 -10.44 -14.67 -10.53
C LEU A 131 -11.34 -13.49 -10.95
N MET A 132 -10.77 -12.43 -11.50
CA MET A 132 -11.53 -11.29 -12.03
C MET A 132 -12.50 -11.73 -13.15
N GLY A 133 -12.05 -12.63 -14.02
CA GLY A 133 -12.88 -13.21 -15.07
C GLY A 133 -14.03 -14.06 -14.53
N TYR A 134 -13.76 -14.91 -13.53
CA TYR A 134 -14.77 -15.70 -12.83
C TYR A 134 -15.82 -14.81 -12.16
N MET A 135 -15.38 -13.80 -11.40
CA MET A 135 -16.27 -12.84 -10.75
C MET A 135 -17.19 -12.14 -11.75
N ARG A 136 -16.66 -11.81 -12.93
CA ARG A 136 -17.44 -11.17 -14.01
C ARG A 136 -18.42 -12.10 -14.70
N ARG A 137 -18.19 -13.42 -14.73
CA ARG A 137 -19.09 -14.37 -15.42
C ARG A 137 -20.21 -14.87 -14.53
N GLU A 138 -19.92 -15.09 -13.25
CA GLU A 138 -20.85 -15.76 -12.33
C GLU A 138 -21.75 -14.76 -11.60
N PHE A 139 -21.24 -13.57 -11.27
CA PHE A 139 -21.98 -12.59 -10.47
C PHE A 139 -22.60 -11.46 -11.29
N TRP A 140 -22.12 -11.21 -12.52
CA TRP A 140 -22.48 -10.06 -13.35
C TRP A 140 -22.77 -10.45 -14.80
#